data_AF-A0A7C2RFK3-F1
#
_entry.id   AF-A0A7C2RFK3-F1
#
_cell.length_a   1.000
_cell.length_b   1.000
_cell.length_c   1.000
_cell.angle_alpha   90.00
_cell.angle_beta   90.00
_cell.angle_gamma   90.00
#
_symmetry.space_group_name_H-M   'P 1'
#
loop_
_entity.id
_entity.type
_entity.pdbx_description
1 polymer ?
#
loop_
_entity_poly.entity_id
_entity_poly.type
_entity_poly.pdbx_seq_one_letter_code
_entity_poly.pdbx_strand_id
1 'polypeptide(L)'
;MNVRRLIRNNLAYYWRKNLLLATGIAISTAVLTGALIVGDSVDYSLNRIVDHRLGRVTHVMRSADRYFTTALAGKVSEELGIPVSPLLLQEGIAVADGGQKRINRVQVVGVDGTFDPMAGQADYYGALSGDTVILSENLAGRLNLAAGDEFLLRVRKASLVPENAPFVSDAGTVVTLRAVIASVAGEDQLGRFHLKASQTAPFNVFIARERLEQLMDFSGKANVLLLDGNGKAGIEEIRSAIAGHFTPADAGLTIRTLEEKPQIQVKSDRVFIDSVLARRLQAAAGPAAGPGAGPGAGPGTGIITYFVNGISAGGRTTPYSFVSTLPGDLLQPGEIIINRWLAEDLQAGVGDSVRITYYVVGLLRELEEVSAS
;
A
#
# COMPACT_ATOMS: atom_id res chain seq x y z
N MET A 1 -31.31 -71.70 -33.59
CA MET A 1 -31.82 -70.30 -33.57
C MET A 1 -30.71 -69.39 -33.10
N ASN A 2 -30.37 -68.35 -33.87
CA ASN A 2 -29.22 -67.51 -33.57
C ASN A 2 -29.67 -66.28 -32.77
N VAL A 3 -29.14 -66.09 -31.56
CA VAL A 3 -29.59 -65.06 -30.59
C VAL A 3 -29.61 -63.65 -31.21
N ARG A 4 -28.63 -63.32 -32.05
CA ARG A 4 -28.56 -62.05 -32.79
C ARG A 4 -29.74 -61.83 -33.74
N ARG A 5 -30.25 -62.89 -34.37
CA ARG A 5 -31.41 -62.81 -35.29
C ARG A 5 -32.71 -62.57 -34.52
N LEU A 6 -32.82 -63.11 -33.31
CA LEU A 6 -33.94 -62.84 -32.40
C LEU A 6 -33.93 -61.37 -31.92
N ILE A 7 -32.77 -60.87 -31.47
CA ILE A 7 -32.60 -59.46 -31.03
C ILE A 7 -32.95 -58.48 -32.15
N ARG A 8 -32.45 -58.71 -33.37
CA ARG A 8 -32.74 -57.84 -34.52
C ARG A 8 -34.21 -57.84 -34.90
N ASN A 9 -34.85 -59.01 -34.91
CA ASN A 9 -36.29 -59.11 -35.22
C ASN A 9 -37.14 -58.44 -34.12
N ASN A 10 -36.73 -58.53 -32.85
CA ASN A 10 -37.40 -57.84 -31.75
C ASN A 10 -37.26 -56.31 -31.86
N LEU A 11 -36.06 -55.81 -32.15
CA LEU A 11 -35.79 -54.40 -32.40
C LEU A 11 -36.65 -53.83 -33.53
N ALA A 12 -36.78 -54.57 -34.63
CA ALA A 12 -37.58 -54.20 -35.79
C ALA A 12 -39.10 -54.26 -35.51
N TYR A 13 -39.57 -55.28 -34.78
CA TYR A 13 -40.99 -55.42 -34.44
C TYR A 13 -41.48 -54.30 -33.49
N TYR A 14 -40.66 -53.91 -32.51
CA TYR A 14 -40.96 -52.82 -31.57
C TYR A 14 -40.27 -51.49 -31.89
N TRP A 15 -40.00 -51.22 -33.18
CA TRP A 15 -39.15 -50.10 -33.62
C TRP A 15 -39.59 -48.73 -33.06
N ARG A 16 -40.89 -48.46 -32.93
CA ARG A 16 -41.39 -47.18 -32.38
C ARG A 16 -41.00 -46.96 -30.92
N LYS A 17 -41.06 -48.01 -30.09
CA LYS A 17 -40.71 -47.95 -28.66
C LYS A 17 -39.20 -47.85 -28.48
N ASN A 18 -38.45 -48.64 -29.25
CA ASN A 18 -36.98 -48.61 -29.24
C ASN A 18 -36.45 -47.26 -29.75
N LEU A 19 -37.11 -46.63 -30.72
CA LEU A 19 -36.75 -45.29 -31.21
C LEU A 19 -36.92 -44.24 -30.11
N LEU A 20 -38.07 -44.22 -29.40
CA LEU A 20 -38.28 -43.30 -28.28
C LEU A 20 -37.23 -43.47 -27.17
N LEU A 21 -36.90 -44.73 -26.83
CA LEU A 21 -35.84 -45.03 -25.86
C LEU A 21 -34.47 -44.55 -26.35
N ALA A 22 -34.12 -44.81 -27.60
CA ALA A 22 -32.85 -44.37 -28.19
C ALA A 22 -32.75 -42.84 -28.23
N THR A 23 -33.81 -42.13 -28.57
CA THR A 23 -33.85 -40.66 -28.53
C THR A 23 -33.74 -40.14 -27.11
N GLY A 24 -34.41 -40.76 -26.14
CA GLY A 24 -34.27 -40.42 -24.72
C GLY A 24 -32.82 -40.57 -24.24
N ILE A 25 -32.18 -41.71 -24.53
CA ILE A 25 -30.77 -41.95 -24.23
C ILE A 25 -29.89 -40.91 -24.93
N ALA A 26 -30.10 -40.64 -26.22
CA ALA A 26 -29.31 -39.66 -26.98
C ALA A 26 -29.43 -38.25 -26.39
N ILE A 27 -30.63 -37.81 -26.01
CA ILE A 27 -30.85 -36.51 -25.36
C ILE A 27 -30.17 -36.48 -23.99
N SER A 28 -30.35 -37.50 -23.15
CA SER A 28 -29.70 -37.57 -21.84
C SER A 28 -28.19 -37.56 -21.96
N THR A 29 -27.61 -38.31 -22.89
CA THR A 29 -26.17 -38.29 -23.16
C THR A 29 -25.72 -36.92 -23.63
N ALA A 30 -26.42 -36.29 -24.57
CA ALA A 30 -26.08 -34.96 -25.07
C ALA A 30 -26.14 -33.87 -23.98
N VAL A 31 -27.12 -33.95 -23.08
CA VAL A 31 -27.23 -33.04 -21.94
C VAL A 31 -26.08 -33.24 -20.96
N LEU A 32 -25.75 -34.50 -20.62
CA LEU A 32 -24.64 -34.82 -19.71
C LEU A 32 -23.28 -34.42 -20.29
N THR A 33 -23.01 -34.71 -21.56
CA THR A 33 -21.75 -34.30 -22.21
C THR A 33 -21.68 -32.79 -22.38
N GLY A 34 -22.77 -32.12 -22.75
CA GLY A 34 -22.84 -30.67 -22.82
C GLY A 34 -22.54 -29.99 -21.49
N ALA A 35 -23.12 -30.50 -20.40
CA ALA A 35 -22.86 -29.98 -19.05
C ALA A 35 -21.39 -30.15 -18.62
N LEU A 36 -20.77 -31.30 -18.93
CA LEU A 36 -19.36 -31.56 -18.62
C LEU A 36 -18.43 -30.60 -19.40
N ILE A 37 -18.68 -30.40 -20.70
CA ILE A 37 -17.86 -29.51 -21.55
C ILE A 37 -17.98 -28.06 -21.07
N VAL A 38 -19.19 -27.61 -20.74
CA VAL A 38 -19.40 -26.25 -20.21
C VAL A 38 -18.70 -26.07 -18.87
N GLY A 39 -18.78 -27.06 -17.99
CA GLY A 39 -18.07 -27.04 -16.70
C GLY A 39 -16.56 -26.89 -16.87
N ASP A 40 -15.95 -27.73 -17.72
CA ASP A 40 -14.52 -27.68 -18.02
C ASP A 40 -14.10 -26.35 -18.66
N SER A 41 -14.91 -25.82 -19.58
CA SER A 41 -14.65 -24.53 -20.23
C SER A 41 -14.68 -23.35 -19.24
N VAL A 42 -15.63 -23.37 -18.30
CA VAL A 42 -15.74 -22.32 -17.27
C VAL A 42 -14.57 -22.42 -16.29
N ASP A 43 -14.23 -23.62 -15.82
CA ASP A 43 -13.10 -23.84 -14.92
C ASP A 43 -11.77 -23.40 -15.55
N TYR A 44 -11.53 -23.83 -16.80
CA TYR A 44 -10.37 -23.40 -17.58
C TYR A 44 -10.30 -21.87 -17.75
N SER A 45 -11.42 -21.23 -18.08
CA SER A 45 -11.50 -19.78 -18.25
C SER A 45 -11.21 -19.03 -16.94
N LEU A 46 -11.76 -19.49 -15.82
CA LEU A 46 -11.53 -18.89 -14.50
C LEU A 46 -10.07 -19.01 -14.06
N ASN A 47 -9.46 -20.19 -14.23
CA ASN A 47 -8.05 -20.40 -13.93
C ASN A 47 -7.15 -19.52 -14.80
N ARG A 48 -7.43 -19.45 -16.11
CA ARG A 48 -6.69 -18.58 -17.03
C ARG A 48 -6.80 -17.09 -16.67
N ILE A 49 -7.96 -16.62 -16.20
CA ILE A 49 -8.12 -15.25 -15.68
C ILE A 49 -7.22 -15.00 -14.47
N VAL A 50 -7.07 -15.98 -13.58
CA VAL A 50 -6.19 -15.87 -12.41
C VAL A 50 -4.73 -15.78 -12.87
N ASP A 51 -4.32 -16.64 -13.81
CA ASP A 51 -2.95 -16.66 -14.33
C ASP A 51 -2.55 -15.34 -14.99
N HIS A 52 -3.39 -14.78 -15.86
CA HIS A 52 -3.12 -13.48 -16.50
C HIS A 52 -3.14 -12.29 -15.52
N ARG A 53 -3.73 -12.47 -14.34
CA ARG A 53 -3.88 -11.42 -13.33
C ARG A 53 -2.77 -11.45 -12.27
N LEU A 54 -2.29 -12.63 -11.91
CA LEU A 54 -1.34 -12.84 -10.83
C LEU A 54 0.00 -13.40 -11.29
N GLY A 55 0.10 -13.99 -12.48
CA GLY A 55 1.32 -14.65 -12.94
C GLY A 55 1.70 -15.76 -11.96
N ARG A 56 2.95 -15.76 -11.49
CA ARG A 56 3.44 -16.73 -10.50
C ARG A 56 3.18 -16.34 -9.04
N VAL A 57 2.48 -15.23 -8.80
CA VAL A 57 2.23 -14.75 -7.44
C VAL A 57 1.25 -15.69 -6.73
N THR A 58 1.70 -16.26 -5.62
CA THR A 58 0.87 -17.13 -4.77
C THR A 58 0.47 -16.45 -3.46
N HIS A 59 1.33 -15.59 -2.92
CA HIS A 59 1.08 -14.89 -1.66
C HIS A 59 1.39 -13.40 -1.80
N VAL A 60 0.66 -12.59 -1.04
CA VAL A 60 0.76 -11.14 -1.05
C VAL A 60 0.70 -10.62 0.37
N MET A 61 1.71 -9.85 0.77
CA MET A 61 1.62 -8.99 1.95
C MET A 61 1.35 -7.57 1.46
N ARG A 62 0.21 -7.01 1.85
CA ARG A 62 -0.14 -5.63 1.55
C ARG A 62 -0.24 -4.83 2.83
N SER A 63 0.47 -3.71 2.85
CA SER A 63 0.28 -2.70 3.87
C SER A 63 -0.94 -1.84 3.53
N ALA A 64 -1.75 -1.49 4.52
CA ALA A 64 -2.95 -0.68 4.32
C ALA A 64 -2.58 0.79 4.05
N ASP A 65 -1.96 1.44 5.03
CA ASP A 65 -1.65 2.87 5.03
C ASP A 65 -0.18 3.17 5.37
N ARG A 66 0.69 2.15 5.34
CA ARG A 66 2.13 2.27 5.64
C ARG A 66 3.00 1.85 4.48
N TYR A 67 4.25 2.28 4.53
CA TYR A 67 5.31 1.81 3.67
C TYR A 67 6.37 1.10 4.51
N PHE A 68 6.81 -0.06 4.04
CA PHE A 68 7.91 -0.84 4.62
C PHE A 68 9.16 -0.73 3.74
N THR A 69 10.30 -1.17 4.24
CA THR A 69 11.56 -1.06 3.48
C THR A 69 11.63 -2.11 2.39
N THR A 70 12.20 -1.75 1.24
CA THR A 70 12.43 -2.71 0.14
C THR A 70 13.44 -3.80 0.53
N ALA A 71 14.33 -3.51 1.49
CA ALA A 71 15.28 -4.47 2.05
C ALA A 71 14.62 -5.68 2.73
N LEU A 72 13.38 -5.55 3.23
CA LEU A 72 12.61 -6.67 3.77
C LEU A 72 12.43 -7.78 2.73
N ALA A 73 12.20 -7.42 1.46
CA ALA A 73 12.01 -8.38 0.38
C ALA A 73 13.25 -9.27 0.18
N GLY A 74 14.44 -8.66 0.15
CA GLY A 74 15.70 -9.37 -0.04
C GLY A 74 15.96 -10.38 1.08
N LYS A 75 15.77 -9.96 2.34
CA LYS A 75 15.97 -10.84 3.51
C LYS A 75 15.01 -12.03 3.52
N VAL A 76 13.72 -11.78 3.25
CA VAL A 76 12.70 -12.85 3.19
C VAL A 76 12.95 -13.79 2.01
N SER A 77 13.41 -13.27 0.87
CA SER A 77 13.80 -14.08 -0.29
C SER A 77 14.97 -14.99 0.01
N GLU A 78 15.99 -14.48 0.71
CA GLU A 78 17.19 -15.22 1.08
C GLU A 78 16.88 -16.33 2.10
N GLU A 79 16.07 -16.05 3.13
CA GLU A 79 15.69 -17.04 4.15
C GLU A 79 14.85 -18.19 3.56
N LEU A 80 13.86 -17.87 2.72
CA LEU A 80 12.91 -18.84 2.19
C LEU A 80 13.38 -19.52 0.89
N GLY A 81 14.39 -18.96 0.21
CA GLY A 81 14.85 -19.45 -1.09
C GLY A 81 13.78 -19.38 -2.19
N ILE A 82 12.91 -18.36 -2.11
CA ILE A 82 11.83 -18.11 -3.08
C ILE A 82 11.92 -16.70 -3.66
N PRO A 83 11.40 -16.44 -4.88
CA PRO A 83 11.28 -15.09 -5.41
C PRO A 83 10.37 -14.23 -4.52
N VAL A 84 10.83 -13.01 -4.21
CA VAL A 84 10.06 -12.00 -3.48
C VAL A 84 10.26 -10.66 -4.17
N SER A 85 9.17 -9.95 -4.46
CA SER A 85 9.20 -8.66 -5.18
C SER A 85 8.51 -7.56 -4.38
N PRO A 86 9.22 -6.50 -3.96
CA PRO A 86 8.62 -5.32 -3.38
C PRO A 86 8.07 -4.41 -4.48
N LEU A 87 6.83 -3.95 -4.32
CA LEU A 87 6.17 -3.04 -5.24
C LEU A 87 5.71 -1.78 -4.53
N LEU A 88 5.63 -0.70 -5.30
CA LEU A 88 4.93 0.51 -4.91
C LEU A 88 3.65 0.64 -5.74
N LEU A 89 2.50 0.35 -5.13
CA LEU A 89 1.21 0.39 -5.79
C LEU A 89 0.49 1.71 -5.48
N GLN A 90 0.19 2.49 -6.50
CA GLN A 90 -0.50 3.78 -6.40
C GLN A 90 -1.64 3.92 -7.41
N GLU A 91 -2.50 4.92 -7.19
CA GLU A 91 -3.54 5.32 -8.14
C GLU A 91 -3.15 6.61 -8.87
N GLY A 92 -3.47 6.68 -10.16
CA GLY A 92 -3.19 7.83 -10.99
C GLY A 92 -4.27 8.12 -12.03
N ILE A 93 -3.96 9.07 -12.89
CA ILE A 93 -4.76 9.49 -14.05
C ILE A 93 -3.80 9.59 -15.24
N ALA A 94 -4.14 8.93 -16.35
CA ALA A 94 -3.41 9.04 -17.60
C ALA A 94 -4.13 10.03 -18.53
N VAL A 95 -3.37 10.96 -19.13
CA VAL A 95 -3.88 12.02 -19.99
C VAL A 95 -3.04 12.10 -21.27
N ALA A 96 -3.68 12.04 -22.43
CA ALA A 96 -3.07 12.11 -23.76
C ALA A 96 -3.80 13.13 -24.67
N ASP A 97 -3.26 13.38 -25.86
CA ASP A 97 -3.82 14.30 -26.87
C ASP A 97 -4.20 15.68 -26.32
N GLY A 98 -3.28 16.32 -25.60
CA GLY A 98 -3.51 17.66 -25.03
C GLY A 98 -4.65 17.74 -24.00
N GLY A 99 -5.13 16.60 -23.49
CA GLY A 99 -6.22 16.52 -22.52
C GLY A 99 -7.52 15.92 -23.05
N GLN A 100 -7.64 15.66 -24.36
CA GLN A 100 -8.87 15.10 -24.93
C GLN A 100 -9.11 13.65 -24.49
N LYS A 101 -8.05 12.86 -24.39
CA LYS A 101 -8.13 11.48 -23.92
C LYS A 101 -7.66 11.43 -22.48
N ARG A 102 -8.58 11.07 -21.58
CA ARG A 102 -8.31 10.99 -20.15
C ARG A 102 -8.89 9.73 -19.57
N ILE A 103 -8.05 8.96 -18.89
CA ILE A 103 -8.45 7.77 -18.13
C ILE A 103 -8.16 8.02 -16.67
N ASN A 104 -9.24 8.07 -15.89
CA ASN A 104 -9.18 8.19 -14.45
C ASN A 104 -8.97 6.80 -13.82
N ARG A 105 -8.37 6.75 -12.62
CA ARG A 105 -8.15 5.51 -11.85
C ARG A 105 -7.32 4.48 -12.62
N VAL A 106 -6.17 4.90 -13.14
CA VAL A 106 -5.13 3.96 -13.58
C VAL A 106 -4.36 3.46 -12.36
N GLN A 107 -3.96 2.19 -12.37
CA GLN A 107 -3.10 1.59 -11.37
C GLN A 107 -1.65 1.83 -11.79
N VAL A 108 -0.92 2.57 -10.99
CA VAL A 108 0.51 2.85 -11.19
C VAL A 108 1.30 1.86 -10.35
N VAL A 109 2.10 1.04 -11.01
CA VAL A 109 2.86 -0.05 -10.39
C VAL A 109 4.35 0.28 -10.50
N GLY A 110 4.95 0.68 -9.39
CA GLY A 110 6.39 0.83 -9.24
C GLY A 110 7.04 -0.53 -9.09
N VAL A 111 7.81 -0.96 -10.10
CA VAL A 111 8.45 -2.28 -10.18
C VAL A 111 9.96 -2.16 -10.35
N ASP A 112 10.68 -3.22 -10.03
CA ASP A 112 12.10 -3.39 -10.36
C ASP A 112 12.32 -4.80 -10.94
N GLY A 113 13.56 -5.19 -11.20
CA GLY A 113 13.88 -6.48 -11.81
C GLY A 113 13.39 -7.71 -11.01
N THR A 114 13.08 -7.57 -9.72
CA THR A 114 12.50 -8.68 -8.94
C THR A 114 11.06 -9.02 -9.36
N PHE A 115 10.38 -8.13 -10.10
CA PHE A 115 9.04 -8.37 -10.61
C PHE A 115 9.02 -9.26 -11.85
N ASP A 116 10.10 -9.31 -12.63
CA ASP A 116 10.18 -10.12 -13.85
C ASP A 116 9.91 -11.62 -13.59
N PRO A 117 10.51 -12.27 -12.57
CA PRO A 117 10.16 -13.64 -12.19
C PRO A 117 8.67 -13.86 -11.92
N MET A 118 7.99 -12.88 -11.31
CA MET A 118 6.55 -12.92 -11.01
C MET A 118 5.71 -12.89 -12.29
N ALA A 119 6.16 -12.10 -13.27
CA ALA A 119 5.53 -11.94 -14.58
C ALA A 119 5.90 -13.05 -15.58
N GLY A 120 6.81 -13.96 -15.23
CA GLY A 120 7.30 -14.96 -16.18
C GLY A 120 8.29 -14.42 -17.21
N GLN A 121 8.86 -13.24 -16.96
CA GLN A 121 9.73 -12.51 -17.87
C GLN A 121 11.19 -12.50 -17.38
N ALA A 122 12.09 -11.97 -18.22
CA ALA A 122 13.47 -11.64 -17.88
C ALA A 122 13.83 -10.30 -18.53
N ASP A 123 14.36 -9.36 -17.74
CA ASP A 123 14.78 -8.03 -18.17
C ASP A 123 13.71 -7.24 -18.97
N TYR A 124 12.43 -7.43 -18.65
CA TYR A 124 11.32 -6.70 -19.30
C TYR A 124 10.89 -5.50 -18.47
N TYR A 125 10.49 -5.74 -17.22
CA TYR A 125 10.18 -4.70 -16.25
C TYR A 125 11.44 -4.16 -15.58
N GLY A 126 12.47 -4.98 -15.40
CA GLY A 126 13.76 -4.57 -14.86
C GLY A 126 14.53 -3.56 -15.74
N ALA A 127 14.19 -3.48 -17.03
CA ALA A 127 14.78 -2.53 -17.96
C ALA A 127 14.21 -1.10 -17.85
N LEU A 128 13.12 -0.91 -17.08
CA LEU A 128 12.52 0.40 -16.85
C LEU A 128 13.49 1.33 -16.12
N SER A 129 13.67 2.53 -16.65
CA SER A 129 14.51 3.56 -16.05
C SER A 129 14.05 4.98 -16.42
N GLY A 130 14.41 5.96 -15.60
CA GLY A 130 14.02 7.35 -15.83
C GLY A 130 12.50 7.52 -15.97
N ASP A 131 12.07 8.28 -16.98
CA ASP A 131 10.66 8.61 -17.23
C ASP A 131 9.97 7.62 -18.19
N THR A 132 10.56 6.44 -18.40
CA THR A 132 9.97 5.39 -19.23
C THR A 132 8.92 4.58 -18.47
N VAL A 133 7.88 4.16 -19.18
CA VAL A 133 6.80 3.33 -18.62
C VAL A 133 6.37 2.23 -19.59
N ILE A 134 5.80 1.16 -19.04
CA ILE A 134 5.12 0.11 -19.80
C ILE A 134 3.62 0.24 -19.54
N LEU A 135 2.82 0.26 -20.58
CA LEU A 135 1.35 0.34 -20.45
C LEU A 135 0.72 -1.03 -20.62
N SER A 136 -0.38 -1.29 -19.93
CA SER A 136 -1.23 -2.42 -20.29
C SER A 136 -1.90 -2.19 -21.65
N GLU A 137 -2.09 -3.27 -22.41
CA GLU A 137 -2.70 -3.23 -23.75
C GLU A 137 -4.07 -2.53 -23.77
N ASN A 138 -4.92 -2.78 -22.77
CA ASN A 138 -6.22 -2.12 -22.64
C ASN A 138 -6.11 -0.60 -22.42
N LEU A 139 -5.07 -0.11 -21.73
CA LEU A 139 -4.84 1.31 -21.50
C LEU A 139 -4.28 1.97 -22.76
N ALA A 140 -3.29 1.34 -23.39
CA ALA A 140 -2.69 1.79 -24.63
C ALA A 140 -3.75 1.91 -25.74
N GLY A 141 -4.57 0.88 -25.94
CA GLY A 141 -5.67 0.90 -26.92
C GLY A 141 -6.74 1.96 -26.62
N ARG A 142 -7.04 2.21 -25.34
CA ARG A 142 -8.04 3.21 -24.94
C ARG A 142 -7.55 4.65 -25.15
N LEU A 143 -6.25 4.89 -24.97
CA LEU A 143 -5.62 6.19 -25.26
C LEU A 143 -5.17 6.31 -26.71
N ASN A 144 -5.19 5.21 -27.47
CA ASN A 144 -4.63 5.09 -28.83
C ASN A 144 -3.16 5.55 -28.85
N LEU A 145 -2.36 4.95 -27.96
CA LEU A 145 -0.92 5.16 -27.82
C LEU A 145 -0.17 3.87 -28.14
N ALA A 146 1.05 4.01 -28.64
CA ALA A 146 1.97 2.93 -28.94
C ALA A 146 3.33 3.15 -28.24
N ALA A 147 4.23 2.17 -28.36
CA ALA A 147 5.60 2.34 -27.92
C ALA A 147 6.27 3.52 -28.65
N GLY A 148 7.01 4.35 -27.90
CA GLY A 148 7.61 5.59 -28.36
C GLY A 148 6.77 6.85 -28.14
N ASP A 149 5.45 6.72 -27.90
CA ASP A 149 4.59 7.88 -27.64
C ASP A 149 4.77 8.44 -26.22
N GLU A 150 4.39 9.70 -26.05
CA GLU A 150 4.36 10.38 -24.76
C GLU A 150 2.94 10.59 -24.23
N PHE A 151 2.79 10.54 -22.91
CA PHE A 151 1.56 10.98 -22.25
C PHE A 151 1.86 11.59 -20.88
N LEU A 152 0.86 12.25 -20.29
CA LEU A 152 0.96 12.79 -18.94
C LEU A 152 0.35 11.80 -17.94
N LEU A 153 1.18 11.32 -17.03
CA LEU A 153 0.77 10.54 -15.87
C LEU A 153 0.66 11.45 -14.65
N ARG A 154 -0.54 11.59 -14.09
CA ARG A 154 -0.76 12.28 -12.83
C ARG A 154 -0.89 11.26 -11.72
N VAL A 155 0.00 11.28 -10.76
CA VAL A 155 -0.01 10.36 -9.61
C VAL A 155 -0.33 11.15 -8.36
N ARG A 156 -1.17 10.58 -7.49
CA ARG A 156 -1.34 11.15 -6.15
C ARG A 156 -0.07 10.91 -5.34
N LYS A 157 0.51 11.98 -4.80
CA LYS A 157 1.64 11.91 -3.88
C LYS A 157 1.18 11.19 -2.62
N ALA A 158 1.68 9.98 -2.43
CA ALA A 158 1.59 9.30 -1.16
C ALA A 158 2.42 10.07 -0.13
N SER A 159 1.77 10.78 0.78
CA SER A 159 2.47 11.32 1.94
C SER A 159 2.70 10.19 2.96
N LEU A 160 3.85 10.18 3.62
CA LEU A 160 4.03 9.37 4.85
C LEU A 160 3.07 9.86 5.96
N VAL A 161 2.54 11.07 5.81
CA VAL A 161 1.49 11.63 6.65
C VAL A 161 0.13 11.10 6.20
N PRO A 162 -0.69 10.52 7.11
CA PRO A 162 -2.04 10.11 6.76
C PRO A 162 -2.89 11.28 6.22
N GLU A 163 -3.71 11.00 5.19
CA GLU A 163 -4.63 11.97 4.58
C GLU A 163 -5.67 12.54 5.57
N ASN A 164 -5.92 11.84 6.67
CA ASN A 164 -6.86 12.26 7.72
C ASN A 164 -6.20 13.13 8.81
N ALA A 165 -4.96 13.59 8.62
CA ALA A 165 -4.30 14.46 9.58
C ALA A 165 -4.84 15.91 9.48
N PRO A 166 -5.11 16.59 10.62
CA PRO A 166 -5.77 17.90 10.66
C PRO A 166 -5.16 19.04 9.84
N PHE A 167 -3.89 18.93 9.44
CA PHE A 167 -3.12 20.00 8.81
C PHE A 167 -2.67 19.69 7.38
N VAL A 168 -3.15 18.61 6.79
CA VAL A 168 -2.87 18.30 5.38
C VAL A 168 -3.85 19.11 4.53
N SER A 169 -3.35 20.17 3.89
CA SER A 169 -4.13 20.88 2.87
C SER A 169 -4.27 20.00 1.62
N ASP A 170 -5.46 19.94 1.03
CA ASP A 170 -5.73 19.19 -0.22
C ASP A 170 -4.91 19.72 -1.42
N ALA A 171 -4.26 20.89 -1.27
CA ALA A 171 -3.48 21.57 -2.28
C ALA A 171 -2.01 21.12 -2.25
N GLY A 172 -1.66 20.11 -3.04
CA GLY A 172 -0.27 19.67 -3.25
C GLY A 172 -0.06 18.18 -3.50
N THR A 173 -1.13 17.39 -3.48
CA THR A 173 -1.06 15.92 -3.45
C THR A 173 -1.01 15.27 -4.83
N VAL A 174 -0.76 15.99 -5.92
CA VAL A 174 -0.72 15.40 -7.28
C VAL A 174 0.53 15.84 -8.03
N VAL A 175 1.35 14.87 -8.40
CA VAL A 175 2.56 15.09 -9.21
C VAL A 175 2.27 14.66 -10.65
N THR A 176 2.70 15.47 -11.62
CA THR A 176 2.54 15.17 -13.05
C THR A 176 3.89 14.78 -13.64
N LEU A 177 3.96 13.59 -14.22
CA LEU A 177 5.09 13.06 -14.98
C LEU A 177 4.72 13.07 -16.48
N ARG A 178 5.60 13.59 -17.32
CA ARG A 178 5.56 13.32 -18.77
C ARG A 178 6.33 12.02 -19.00
N ALA A 179 5.61 10.96 -19.33
CA ALA A 179 6.17 9.62 -19.46
C ALA A 179 6.28 9.21 -20.93
N VAL A 180 7.35 8.47 -21.27
CA VAL A 180 7.58 7.88 -22.58
C VAL A 180 7.26 6.39 -22.52
N ILE A 181 6.48 5.87 -23.47
CA ILE A 181 6.09 4.46 -23.48
C ILE A 181 7.24 3.63 -24.05
N ALA A 182 7.86 2.79 -23.21
CA ALA A 182 8.88 1.85 -23.65
C ALA A 182 8.27 0.67 -24.40
N SER A 183 7.18 0.11 -23.88
CA SER A 183 6.47 -1.02 -24.48
C SER A 183 5.03 -1.12 -23.98
N VAL A 184 4.27 -2.04 -24.58
CA VAL A 184 2.88 -2.35 -24.20
C VAL A 184 2.83 -3.81 -23.75
N ALA A 185 2.43 -4.05 -22.49
CA ALA A 185 2.30 -5.37 -21.90
C ALA A 185 0.93 -5.99 -22.22
N GLY A 186 0.96 -7.16 -22.86
CA GLY A 186 -0.19 -8.00 -23.14
C GLY A 186 -0.47 -9.00 -22.01
N GLU A 187 -1.27 -10.02 -22.32
CA GLU A 187 -1.71 -11.06 -21.37
C GLU A 187 -0.54 -11.89 -20.81
N ASP A 188 0.44 -12.22 -21.65
CA ASP A 188 1.58 -13.08 -21.29
C ASP A 188 2.70 -12.33 -20.56
N GLN A 189 2.70 -10.99 -20.61
CA GLN A 189 3.63 -10.15 -19.85
C GLN A 189 3.06 -9.67 -18.52
N LEU A 190 1.96 -10.24 -18.02
CA LEU A 190 1.29 -9.77 -16.79
C LEU A 190 0.75 -8.33 -16.92
N GLY A 191 0.41 -7.88 -18.12
CA GLY A 191 -0.15 -6.54 -18.37
C GLY A 191 -1.47 -6.30 -17.63
N ARG A 192 -2.21 -7.37 -17.29
CA ARG A 192 -3.47 -7.32 -16.51
C ARG A 192 -3.27 -7.50 -15.00
N PHE A 193 -2.05 -7.31 -14.49
CA PHE A 193 -1.73 -7.41 -13.07
C PHE A 193 -2.79 -6.77 -12.17
N HIS A 194 -3.38 -7.55 -11.27
CA HIS A 194 -4.36 -7.03 -10.33
C HIS A 194 -4.52 -7.91 -9.07
N LEU A 195 -4.37 -7.30 -7.91
CA LEU A 195 -4.48 -8.02 -6.64
C LEU A 195 -5.93 -8.28 -6.21
N LYS A 196 -6.89 -7.50 -6.72
CA LYS A 196 -8.30 -7.67 -6.36
C LYS A 196 -8.92 -8.77 -7.22
N ALA A 197 -9.78 -9.57 -6.61
CA ALA A 197 -10.63 -10.52 -7.31
C ALA A 197 -11.67 -9.75 -8.15
N SER A 198 -11.30 -9.39 -9.38
CA SER A 198 -12.16 -8.72 -10.36
C SER A 198 -12.00 -9.36 -11.73
N GLN A 199 -13.10 -9.44 -12.47
CA GLN A 199 -13.12 -9.90 -13.86
C GLN A 199 -12.74 -8.79 -14.85
N THR A 200 -12.73 -7.52 -14.42
CA THR A 200 -12.32 -6.39 -15.25
C THR A 200 -10.84 -6.12 -15.04
N ALA A 201 -10.07 -6.16 -16.13
CA ALA A 201 -8.66 -5.82 -16.11
C ALA A 201 -8.48 -4.32 -15.76
N PRO A 202 -7.66 -3.98 -14.76
CA PRO A 202 -7.33 -2.58 -14.49
C PRO A 202 -6.50 -2.00 -15.64
N PHE A 203 -6.46 -0.67 -15.69
CA PHE A 203 -5.52 0.04 -16.56
C PHE A 203 -4.20 0.20 -15.82
N ASN A 204 -3.17 -0.54 -16.22
CA ASN A 204 -1.88 -0.54 -15.55
C ASN A 204 -0.87 0.37 -16.26
N VAL A 205 -0.10 1.09 -15.46
CA VAL A 205 1.08 1.83 -15.85
C VAL A 205 2.23 1.31 -14.99
N PHE A 206 3.17 0.59 -15.59
CA PHE A 206 4.37 0.13 -14.90
C PHE A 206 5.47 1.15 -15.08
N ILE A 207 6.14 1.51 -13.99
CA ILE A 207 7.23 2.48 -13.95
C ILE A 207 8.33 1.93 -13.03
N ALA A 208 9.58 2.35 -13.22
CA ALA A 208 10.65 2.03 -12.29
C ALA A 208 10.26 2.45 -10.85
N ARG A 209 10.37 1.52 -9.89
CA ARG A 209 10.01 1.75 -8.48
C ARG A 209 10.76 2.97 -7.94
N GLU A 210 12.05 3.07 -8.21
CA GLU A 210 12.89 4.20 -7.79
C GLU A 210 12.38 5.54 -8.36
N ARG A 211 11.89 5.55 -9.60
CA ARG A 211 11.31 6.75 -10.19
C ARG A 211 10.00 7.13 -9.50
N LEU A 212 9.13 6.15 -9.23
CA LEU A 212 7.89 6.40 -8.51
C LEU A 212 8.16 6.90 -7.09
N GLU A 213 9.13 6.31 -6.39
CA GLU A 213 9.61 6.77 -5.07
C GLU A 213 10.05 8.24 -5.10
N GLN A 214 10.84 8.66 -6.09
CA GLN A 214 11.23 10.06 -6.28
C GLN A 214 10.03 10.99 -6.45
N LEU A 215 9.01 10.58 -7.23
CA LEU A 215 7.79 11.38 -7.37
C LEU A 215 7.03 11.52 -6.04
N MET A 216 7.23 10.60 -5.09
CA MET A 216 6.59 10.62 -3.78
C MET A 216 7.42 11.33 -2.69
N ASP A 217 8.65 11.79 -2.98
CA ASP A 217 9.63 12.34 -2.02
C ASP A 217 10.05 11.36 -0.91
N PHE A 218 10.21 10.08 -1.23
CA PHE A 218 10.86 9.10 -0.37
C PHE A 218 11.71 8.11 -1.18
N SER A 219 12.45 7.21 -0.53
CA SER A 219 13.30 6.22 -1.20
C SER A 219 13.33 4.90 -0.44
N GLY A 220 13.45 3.77 -1.16
CA GLY A 220 13.61 2.44 -0.58
C GLY A 220 12.38 1.96 0.19
N LYS A 221 11.19 2.31 -0.29
CA LYS A 221 9.91 2.07 0.38
C LYS A 221 8.92 1.37 -0.57
N ALA A 222 8.21 0.39 -0.04
CA ALA A 222 7.19 -0.38 -0.75
C ALA A 222 5.93 -0.53 0.12
N ASN A 223 4.78 -0.80 -0.51
CA ASN A 223 3.52 -1.05 0.20
C ASN A 223 2.88 -2.41 -0.15
N VAL A 224 3.44 -3.12 -1.13
CA VAL A 224 3.05 -4.48 -1.48
C VAL A 224 4.30 -5.34 -1.61
N LEU A 225 4.23 -6.55 -1.08
CA LEU A 225 5.25 -7.59 -1.25
C LEU A 225 4.58 -8.78 -1.93
N LEU A 226 5.08 -9.15 -3.10
CA LEU A 226 4.64 -10.34 -3.82
C LEU A 226 5.59 -11.48 -3.53
N LEU A 227 5.05 -12.68 -3.37
CA LEU A 227 5.84 -13.88 -3.16
C LEU A 227 5.37 -14.98 -4.11
N ASP A 228 6.34 -15.68 -4.67
CA ASP A 228 6.14 -16.93 -5.38
C ASP A 228 6.60 -18.09 -4.49
N GLY A 229 5.69 -18.57 -3.63
CA GLY A 229 5.94 -19.69 -2.75
C GLY A 229 6.32 -20.98 -3.46
N ASN A 230 6.02 -21.16 -4.77
CA ASN A 230 6.34 -22.36 -5.57
C ASN A 230 6.08 -23.71 -4.86
N GLY A 231 5.10 -23.77 -3.94
CA GLY A 231 4.85 -24.93 -3.09
C GLY A 231 5.96 -25.26 -2.05
N LYS A 232 7.02 -24.47 -1.99
CA LYS A 232 8.15 -24.60 -1.04
C LYS A 232 7.86 -23.98 0.32
N ALA A 233 7.13 -22.88 0.35
CA ALA A 233 6.80 -22.15 1.57
C ALA A 233 5.28 -21.97 1.68
N GLY A 234 4.72 -22.40 2.81
CA GLY A 234 3.34 -22.14 3.18
C GLY A 234 3.19 -20.75 3.81
N ILE A 235 1.95 -20.41 4.13
CA ILE A 235 1.61 -19.09 4.67
C ILE A 235 2.25 -18.83 6.04
N GLU A 236 2.45 -19.86 6.87
CA GLU A 236 3.02 -19.71 8.21
C GLU A 236 4.54 -19.58 8.16
N GLU A 237 5.23 -20.29 7.27
CA GLU A 237 6.66 -20.09 7.02
C GLU A 237 6.93 -18.68 6.50
N ILE A 238 6.13 -18.22 5.53
CA ILE A 238 6.20 -16.84 5.01
C ILE A 238 5.98 -15.82 6.13
N ARG A 239 4.95 -16.02 6.95
CA ARG A 239 4.65 -15.14 8.09
C ARG A 239 5.83 -15.10 9.08
N SER A 240 6.41 -16.25 9.39
CA SER A 240 7.54 -16.37 10.30
C SER A 240 8.76 -15.63 9.77
N ALA A 241 9.12 -15.82 8.49
CA ALA A 241 10.25 -15.15 7.86
C ALA A 241 10.07 -13.62 7.84
N ILE A 242 8.87 -13.15 7.45
CA ILE A 242 8.55 -11.72 7.49
C ILE A 242 8.68 -11.19 8.92
N ALA A 243 8.14 -11.89 9.92
CA ALA A 243 8.20 -11.47 11.33
C ALA A 243 9.64 -11.46 11.88
N GLY A 244 10.47 -12.45 11.51
CA GLY A 244 11.86 -12.57 11.93
C GLY A 244 12.76 -11.47 11.37
N HIS A 245 12.45 -10.98 10.16
CA HIS A 245 13.20 -9.91 9.50
C HIS A 245 12.58 -8.52 9.63
N PHE A 246 11.40 -8.39 10.24
CA PHE A 246 10.71 -7.12 10.39
C PHE A 246 11.46 -6.18 11.34
N THR A 247 11.84 -5.01 10.85
CA THR A 247 12.59 -4.01 11.62
C THR A 247 11.70 -2.81 11.99
N PRO A 248 12.12 -1.96 12.95
CA PRO A 248 11.42 -0.69 13.22
C PRO A 248 11.26 0.18 11.97
N ALA A 249 12.23 0.16 11.04
CA ALA A 249 12.16 0.92 9.79
C ALA A 249 11.01 0.45 8.88
N ASP A 250 10.63 -0.83 8.95
CA ASP A 250 9.49 -1.40 8.23
C ASP A 250 8.15 -0.97 8.83
N ALA A 251 8.13 -0.61 10.11
CA ALA A 251 6.99 0.04 10.77
C ALA A 251 6.93 1.56 10.53
N GLY A 252 7.93 2.15 9.85
CA GLY A 252 8.10 3.60 9.73
C GLY A 252 8.57 4.25 11.03
N LEU A 253 9.43 3.56 11.79
CA LEU A 253 10.00 4.03 13.05
C LEU A 253 11.51 4.14 12.97
N THR A 254 12.02 5.24 13.51
CA THR A 254 13.45 5.46 13.74
C THR A 254 13.72 5.42 15.23
N ILE A 255 14.60 4.53 15.66
CA ILE A 255 15.02 4.38 17.06
C ILE A 255 16.46 4.88 17.18
N ARG A 256 16.73 5.79 18.12
CA ARG A 256 18.07 6.32 18.40
C ARG A 256 18.30 6.40 19.90
N THR A 257 19.51 6.07 20.34
CA THR A 257 19.95 6.35 21.71
C THR A 257 20.47 7.78 21.76
N LEU A 258 20.04 8.56 22.75
CA LEU A 258 20.55 9.92 22.94
C LEU A 258 21.97 9.84 23.54
N GLU A 259 22.90 10.65 23.03
CA GLU A 259 24.29 10.64 23.53
C GLU A 259 24.39 11.31 24.91
N GLU A 260 23.60 12.37 25.13
CA GLU A 260 23.62 13.18 26.35
C GLU A 260 22.84 12.56 27.51
N LYS A 261 21.95 11.59 27.24
CA LYS A 261 21.12 10.90 28.24
C LYS A 261 20.96 9.44 27.85
N PRO A 262 21.05 8.48 28.78
CA PRO A 262 20.82 7.05 28.49
C PRO A 262 19.33 6.77 28.26
N GLN A 263 18.78 7.35 27.20
CA GLN A 263 17.37 7.31 26.83
C GLN A 263 17.25 6.91 25.36
N ILE A 264 16.21 6.13 25.06
CA ILE A 264 15.87 5.73 23.70
C ILE A 264 14.81 6.70 23.17
N GLN A 265 15.13 7.39 22.09
CA GLN A 265 14.18 8.18 21.32
C GLN A 265 13.59 7.31 20.21
N VAL A 266 12.27 7.23 20.17
CA VAL A 266 11.52 6.62 19.06
C VAL A 266 10.79 7.72 18.31
N LYS A 267 11.08 7.86 17.01
CA LYS A 267 10.42 8.77 16.08
C LYS A 267 9.66 7.97 15.03
N SER A 268 8.57 8.53 14.52
CA SER A 268 7.90 8.00 13.34
C SER A 268 8.21 8.87 12.14
N ASP A 269 8.28 8.24 10.96
CA ASP A 269 8.30 8.94 9.67
C ASP A 269 6.94 9.63 9.39
N ARG A 270 5.90 9.30 10.18
CA ARG A 270 4.56 9.89 10.13
C ARG A 270 4.44 11.00 11.18
N VAL A 271 3.44 11.88 11.03
CA VAL A 271 3.14 12.94 12.01
C VAL A 271 2.78 12.37 13.39
N PHE A 272 2.15 11.19 13.44
CA PHE A 272 1.71 10.57 14.68
C PHE A 272 2.18 9.12 14.79
N ILE A 273 2.56 8.73 16.01
CA ILE A 273 2.66 7.32 16.42
C ILE A 273 1.27 6.87 16.82
N ASP A 274 0.77 5.79 16.24
CA ASP A 274 -0.57 5.28 16.55
C ASP A 274 -0.67 4.80 18.01
N SER A 275 -1.88 4.83 18.57
CA SER A 275 -2.11 4.52 19.99
C SER A 275 -1.79 3.08 20.37
N VAL A 276 -1.80 2.13 19.42
CA VAL A 276 -1.43 0.73 19.68
C VAL A 276 0.08 0.64 19.87
N LEU A 277 0.84 1.24 18.96
CA LEU A 277 2.28 1.28 19.02
C LEU A 277 2.78 2.13 20.20
N ALA A 278 2.19 3.31 20.41
CA ALA A 278 2.55 4.18 21.54
C ALA A 278 2.40 3.44 22.88
N ARG A 279 1.26 2.77 23.11
CA ARG A 279 1.06 1.97 24.34
C ARG A 279 2.07 0.85 24.49
N ARG A 280 2.43 0.15 23.41
CA ARG A 280 3.45 -0.91 23.44
C ARG A 280 4.83 -0.37 23.74
N LEU A 281 5.22 0.75 23.14
CA LEU A 281 6.50 1.42 23.39
C LEU A 281 6.59 1.90 24.85
N GLN A 282 5.51 2.48 25.38
CA GLN A 282 5.44 2.92 26.77
C GLN A 282 5.51 1.77 27.76
N ALA A 283 4.82 0.65 27.48
CA ALA A 283 4.88 -0.55 28.30
C ALA A 283 6.26 -1.23 28.26
N ALA A 284 6.93 -1.22 27.10
CA ALA A 284 8.26 -1.79 26.92
C ALA A 284 9.37 -1.03 27.68
N ALA A 285 9.16 0.25 27.97
CA ALA A 285 10.09 1.05 28.76
C ALA A 285 10.17 0.64 30.25
N GLY A 286 9.29 -0.27 30.70
CA GLY A 286 9.26 -0.79 32.07
C GLY A 286 8.52 0.11 33.08
N PRO A 287 8.25 -0.38 34.29
CA PRO A 287 7.64 0.41 35.35
C PRO A 287 8.57 1.55 35.79
N ALA A 288 7.98 2.59 36.40
CA ALA A 288 8.74 3.68 36.99
C ALA A 288 9.84 3.14 37.92
N ALA A 289 11.05 3.69 37.76
CA ALA A 289 12.17 3.45 38.66
C ALA A 289 11.73 3.53 40.12
N GLY A 290 11.90 2.44 40.87
CA GLY A 290 11.94 2.52 42.32
C GLY A 290 13.16 3.34 42.80
N PRO A 291 13.28 3.64 44.11
CA PRO A 291 14.26 4.57 44.68
C PRO A 291 15.76 4.24 44.52
N GLY A 292 16.14 3.35 43.59
CA GLY A 292 17.53 2.96 43.31
C GLY A 292 17.80 2.59 41.86
N ALA A 293 16.91 2.91 40.92
CA ALA A 293 17.19 2.67 39.51
C ALA A 293 18.09 3.77 38.94
N GLY A 294 19.04 3.38 38.07
CA GLY A 294 19.98 4.31 37.45
C GLY A 294 19.30 5.41 36.62
N PRO A 295 20.03 6.49 36.28
CA PRO A 295 19.50 7.56 35.45
C PRO A 295 18.97 6.97 34.12
N GLY A 296 17.68 7.17 33.83
CA GLY A 296 17.02 6.65 32.62
C GLY A 296 15.92 5.61 32.84
N ALA A 297 15.75 5.09 34.07
CA ALA A 297 14.64 4.19 34.38
C ALA A 297 13.35 4.99 34.67
N GLY A 298 12.31 4.76 33.88
CA GLY A 298 11.04 5.47 33.97
C GLY A 298 10.07 5.02 32.87
N PRO A 299 8.75 5.23 33.03
CA PRO A 299 7.79 4.87 31.99
C PRO A 299 8.09 5.65 30.71
N GLY A 300 7.91 5.01 29.56
CA GLY A 300 8.06 5.68 28.28
C GLY A 300 7.10 6.86 28.23
N THR A 301 7.61 8.05 27.89
CA THR A 301 6.79 9.27 27.88
C THR A 301 6.52 9.70 26.44
N GLY A 302 5.25 9.97 26.14
CA GLY A 302 4.84 10.50 24.85
C GLY A 302 5.10 12.02 24.79
N ILE A 303 5.89 12.45 23.81
CA ILE A 303 6.05 13.87 23.49
C ILE A 303 5.15 14.17 22.30
N ILE A 304 4.17 15.04 22.49
CA ILE A 304 3.29 15.55 21.44
C ILE A 304 3.73 16.98 21.17
N THR A 305 3.92 17.31 19.90
CA THR A 305 4.21 18.68 19.46
C THR A 305 3.07 19.18 18.60
N TYR A 306 2.60 20.39 18.89
CA TYR A 306 1.48 21.01 18.22
C TYR A 306 1.88 22.39 17.69
N PHE A 307 1.37 22.73 16.51
CA PHE A 307 1.55 24.05 15.91
C PHE A 307 0.42 24.97 16.37
N VAL A 308 0.76 26.05 17.06
CA VAL A 308 -0.18 27.03 17.62
C VAL A 308 -0.18 28.31 16.77
N ASN A 309 -1.33 28.95 16.66
CA ASN A 309 -1.54 30.15 15.85
C ASN A 309 -0.79 31.35 16.44
N GLY A 310 -0.73 31.43 17.77
CA GLY A 310 0.09 32.43 18.46
C GLY A 310 0.14 32.24 19.96
N ILE A 311 1.13 32.87 20.56
CA ILE A 311 1.31 32.97 22.02
C ILE A 311 1.33 34.46 22.36
N SER A 312 0.56 34.88 23.35
CA SER A 312 0.40 36.29 23.68
C SER A 312 0.51 36.57 25.18
N ALA A 313 1.10 37.72 25.52
CA ALA A 313 1.18 38.23 26.89
C ALA A 313 1.22 39.76 26.86
N GLY A 314 0.54 40.42 27.81
CA GLY A 314 0.64 41.88 27.97
C GLY A 314 0.32 42.73 26.72
N GLY A 315 -0.53 42.24 25.80
CA GLY A 315 -0.87 42.90 24.54
C GLY A 315 0.13 42.69 23.40
N ARG A 316 1.18 41.89 23.61
CA ARG A 316 2.11 41.41 22.57
C ARG A 316 1.75 39.98 22.16
N THR A 317 2.04 39.65 20.91
CA THR A 317 1.75 38.34 20.34
C THR A 317 2.88 37.89 19.43
N THR A 318 3.36 36.67 19.66
CA THR A 318 4.26 35.96 18.76
C THR A 318 3.44 34.95 17.95
N PRO A 319 3.29 35.14 16.64
CA PRO A 319 2.52 34.23 15.80
C PRO A 319 3.30 32.94 15.51
N TYR A 320 2.58 31.88 15.12
CA TYR A 320 3.12 30.65 14.53
C TYR A 320 4.25 30.00 15.34
N SER A 321 3.88 29.26 16.38
CA SER A 321 4.85 28.62 17.28
C SER A 321 4.60 27.13 17.43
N PHE A 322 5.58 26.39 17.94
CA PHE A 322 5.41 24.99 18.34
C PHE A 322 5.39 24.87 19.86
N VAL A 323 4.38 24.16 20.38
CA VAL A 323 4.27 23.81 21.80
C VAL A 323 4.39 22.30 21.92
N SER A 324 5.27 21.84 22.80
CA SER A 324 5.51 20.42 23.04
C SER A 324 5.19 20.04 24.48
N THR A 325 4.63 18.85 24.68
CA THR A 325 4.53 18.27 26.02
C THR A 325 5.92 17.91 26.54
N LEU A 326 6.12 18.03 27.85
CA LEU A 326 7.37 17.67 28.51
C LEU A 326 7.22 16.34 29.28
N PRO A 327 8.30 15.55 29.41
CA PRO A 327 8.29 14.37 30.27
C PRO A 327 8.35 14.74 31.76
N GLY A 328 7.45 14.18 32.58
CA GLY A 328 7.51 14.23 34.05
C GLY A 328 6.90 15.47 34.71
N ASP A 329 7.10 15.57 36.03
CA ASP A 329 6.52 16.59 36.94
C ASP A 329 7.26 17.95 36.90
N LEU A 330 7.89 18.29 35.78
CA LEU A 330 8.62 19.56 35.60
C LEU A 330 7.69 20.78 35.62
N LEU A 331 6.41 20.57 35.33
CA LEU A 331 5.38 21.59 35.29
C LEU A 331 4.13 21.10 36.02
N GLN A 332 3.53 21.99 36.80
CA GLN A 332 2.18 21.80 37.31
C GLN A 332 1.14 21.99 36.21
N PRO A 333 -0.09 21.47 36.38
CA PRO A 333 -1.17 21.74 35.44
C PRO A 333 -1.38 23.25 35.23
N GLY A 334 -1.26 23.71 33.99
CA GLY A 334 -1.40 25.13 33.62
C GLY A 334 -0.07 25.91 33.55
N GLU A 335 1.07 25.28 33.84
CA GLU A 335 2.37 25.91 33.67
C GLU A 335 2.96 25.66 32.27
N ILE A 336 3.79 26.58 31.80
CA ILE A 336 4.50 26.48 30.52
C ILE A 336 5.92 27.03 30.67
N ILE A 337 6.87 26.38 29.98
CA ILE A 337 8.23 26.90 29.81
C ILE A 337 8.33 27.50 28.42
N ILE A 338 8.73 28.76 28.36
CA ILE A 338 9.06 29.46 27.12
C ILE A 338 10.56 29.69 27.03
N ASN A 339 11.11 29.69 25.81
CA ASN A 339 12.53 30.01 25.63
C ASN A 339 12.78 31.51 25.86
N ARG A 340 14.06 31.87 26.02
CA ARG A 340 14.47 33.26 26.29
C ARG A 340 13.98 34.24 25.22
N TRP A 341 14.06 33.83 23.95
CA TRP A 341 13.64 34.67 22.83
C TRP A 341 12.15 35.03 22.91
N LEU A 342 11.29 34.05 23.17
CA LEU A 342 9.85 34.25 23.32
C LEU A 342 9.51 35.10 24.55
N ALA A 343 10.24 34.89 25.66
CA ALA A 343 10.09 35.71 26.86
C ALA A 343 10.44 37.19 26.60
N GLU A 344 11.51 37.45 25.86
CA GLU A 344 11.92 38.82 25.49
C GLU A 344 10.92 39.48 24.51
N ASP A 345 10.44 38.75 23.51
CA ASP A 345 9.47 39.23 22.52
C ASP A 345 8.12 39.60 23.17
N LEU A 346 7.66 38.76 24.09
CA LEU A 346 6.42 38.98 24.83
C LEU A 346 6.58 39.93 26.02
N GLN A 347 7.82 40.22 26.44
CA GLN A 347 8.15 40.84 27.73
C GLN A 347 7.52 40.09 28.93
N ALA A 348 7.55 38.76 28.89
CA ALA A 348 6.99 37.90 29.93
C ALA A 348 8.06 37.42 30.91
N GLY A 349 7.76 37.46 32.20
CA GLY A 349 8.57 36.96 33.30
C GLY A 349 8.07 35.63 33.88
N VAL A 350 8.87 35.03 34.78
CA VAL A 350 8.44 33.85 35.55
C VAL A 350 7.28 34.23 36.46
N GLY A 351 6.16 33.52 36.35
CA GLY A 351 4.93 33.78 37.10
C GLY A 351 3.87 34.54 36.31
N ASP A 352 4.19 35.06 35.12
CA ASP A 352 3.21 35.68 34.24
C ASP A 352 2.36 34.64 33.49
N SER A 353 1.12 35.01 33.17
CA SER A 353 0.25 34.19 32.33
C SER A 353 0.43 34.50 30.85
N VAL A 354 0.43 33.47 30.02
CA VAL A 354 0.47 33.59 28.56
C VAL A 354 -0.77 32.93 27.96
N ARG A 355 -1.34 33.54 26.93
CA ARG A 355 -2.48 32.98 26.19
C ARG A 355 -1.99 32.32 24.91
N ILE A 356 -2.35 31.06 24.74
CA ILE A 356 -2.07 30.26 23.55
C ILE A 356 -3.33 30.16 22.72
N THR A 357 -3.25 30.54 21.46
CA THR A 357 -4.35 30.43 20.48
C THR A 357 -4.01 29.34 19.47
N TYR A 358 -4.95 28.43 19.21
CA TYR A 358 -4.72 27.25 18.39
C TYR A 358 -6.01 26.75 17.74
N TYR A 359 -5.89 26.07 16.60
CA TYR A 359 -7.05 25.45 15.97
C TYR A 359 -7.45 24.15 16.67
N VAL A 360 -8.73 23.84 16.68
CA VAL A 360 -9.30 22.53 17.03
C VAL A 360 -10.14 22.06 15.85
N VAL A 361 -10.13 20.77 15.57
CA VAL A 361 -10.94 20.20 14.49
C VAL A 361 -12.38 20.05 14.98
N GLY A 362 -13.28 20.86 14.42
CA GLY A 362 -14.72 20.80 14.63
C GLY A 362 -15.42 19.81 13.71
N LEU A 363 -16.75 19.91 13.63
CA LEU A 363 -17.56 19.10 12.72
C LEU A 363 -17.14 19.36 11.25
N LEU A 364 -17.23 18.33 10.41
CA LEU A 364 -16.89 18.41 8.97
C LEU A 364 -15.44 18.86 8.67
N ARG A 365 -14.51 18.74 9.62
CA ARG A 365 -13.11 19.18 9.51
C ARG A 365 -12.94 20.71 9.45
N GLU A 366 -13.93 21.47 9.90
CA GLU A 366 -13.75 22.91 10.08
C GLU A 366 -12.74 23.18 11.20
N LEU A 367 -11.81 24.11 10.97
CA LEU A 367 -10.80 24.49 11.96
C LEU A 367 -11.35 25.65 12.79
N GLU A 368 -11.75 25.35 14.02
CA GLU A 368 -12.24 26.35 14.98
C GLU A 368 -11.07 26.89 15.80
N GLU A 369 -10.93 28.21 15.88
CA GLU A 369 -9.89 28.82 16.70
C GLU A 369 -10.31 28.87 18.17
N VAL A 370 -9.48 28.30 19.04
CA VAL A 370 -9.67 28.24 20.48
C VAL A 370 -8.47 28.88 21.18
N SER A 371 -8.68 29.43 22.38
CA SER A 371 -7.60 29.97 23.21
C SER A 371 -7.61 29.38 24.62
N ALA A 372 -6.42 29.09 25.15
CA ALA A 372 -6.18 28.69 26.54
C ALA A 372 -5.23 29.70 27.20
N SER A 373 -5.33 29.89 28.51
CA SER A 373 -4.49 30.83 29.29
C SER A 373 -3.94 30.18 30.54
#